data_AF-A0A397TU09-F1
#
_entry.id   AF-A0A397TU09-F1
#
_cell.length_a   1.000
_cell.length_b   1.000
_cell.length_c   1.000
_cell.angle_alpha   90.00
_cell.angle_beta   90.00
_cell.angle_gamma   90.00
#
_symmetry.space_group_name_H-M   'P 1'
#
loop_
_entity.id
_entity.type
_entity.pdbx_description
1 polymer ?
#
loop_
_entity_poly.entity_id
_entity_poly.type
_entity_poly.pdbx_seq_one_letter_code
_entity_poly.pdbx_strand_id
1 'polypeptide(L)'
;MNKSYTKASDIYSFGIIMWEILHGKHKSLEPLDYYKFTIEVCLKGLRPHISENTARCYADLMKKCWHKEPEKRPTAAEICDIFTEWQNNDADAKYFIQDEMKFEIFKIYKKMQFNDIEWIPFNRLSNIVTIGKGDFSTVYRAIWLDGEHGKQIVDDYIVHESSKIVALKTFTL
;
A
#
# COMPACT_ATOMS: atom_id res chain seq x y z
N MET A 1 1.98 14.96 -21.78
CA MET A 1 1.04 15.90 -21.12
C MET A 1 1.46 16.02 -19.67
N ASN A 2 1.81 17.23 -19.22
CA ASN A 2 2.27 17.52 -17.87
C ASN A 2 1.08 17.45 -16.89
N LYS A 3 0.81 16.28 -16.32
CA LYS A 3 -0.16 16.14 -15.23
C LYS A 3 0.61 16.28 -13.93
N SER A 4 0.46 17.42 -13.27
CA SER A 4 0.98 17.65 -11.92
C SER A 4 0.34 16.65 -10.96
N TYR A 5 1.16 16.05 -10.10
CA TYR A 5 0.67 15.22 -9.00
C TYR A 5 -0.21 16.07 -8.07
N THR A 6 -1.35 15.52 -7.64
CA THR A 6 -2.33 16.21 -6.78
C THR A 6 -2.61 15.42 -5.51
N LYS A 7 -3.13 16.09 -4.47
CA LYS A 7 -3.62 15.42 -3.25
C LYS A 7 -4.61 14.31 -3.58
N ALA A 8 -5.53 14.54 -4.52
CA ALA A 8 -6.48 13.54 -4.98
C ALA A 8 -5.81 12.35 -5.68
N SER A 9 -4.66 12.54 -6.35
CA SER A 9 -3.89 11.43 -6.93
C SER A 9 -3.22 10.56 -5.86
N ASP A 10 -2.76 11.16 -4.76
CA ASP A 10 -2.21 10.40 -3.62
C ASP A 10 -3.30 9.55 -2.95
N ILE A 11 -4.50 10.10 -2.78
CA ILE A 11 -5.66 9.38 -2.25
C ILE A 11 -6.08 8.21 -3.15
N TYR A 12 -5.99 8.38 -4.47
CA TYR A 12 -6.22 7.29 -5.41
C TYR A 12 -5.23 6.15 -5.21
N SER A 13 -3.93 6.46 -5.17
CA SER A 13 -2.87 5.48 -4.90
C SER A 13 -3.06 4.80 -3.55
N PHE A 14 -3.49 5.55 -2.53
CA PHE A 14 -3.84 4.99 -1.22
C PHE A 14 -4.97 3.95 -1.30
N GLY A 15 -6.03 4.22 -2.09
CA GLY A 15 -7.10 3.24 -2.34
C GLY A 15 -6.61 1.96 -3.02
N ILE A 16 -5.62 2.05 -3.92
CA ILE A 16 -4.98 0.88 -4.53
C ILE A 16 -4.18 0.09 -3.49
N ILE A 17 -3.41 0.78 -2.63
CA ILE A 17 -2.67 0.13 -1.53
C ILE A 17 -3.64 -0.59 -0.57
N MET A 18 -4.77 0.04 -0.23
CA MET A 18 -5.81 -0.61 0.57
C MET A 18 -6.31 -1.91 -0.06
N TRP A 19 -6.45 -1.94 -1.39
CA TRP A 19 -6.85 -3.13 -2.13
C TRP A 19 -5.77 -4.21 -2.15
N GLU A 20 -4.51 -3.81 -2.33
CA GLU A 20 -3.36 -4.71 -2.29
C GLU A 20 -3.24 -5.39 -0.90
N ILE A 21 -3.44 -4.63 0.17
CA ILE A 21 -3.49 -5.16 1.56
C ILE A 21 -4.62 -6.19 1.70
N LEU A 22 -5.82 -5.88 1.21
CA LEU A 22 -6.98 -6.78 1.28
C LEU A 22 -6.74 -8.10 0.54
N HIS A 23 -6.11 -8.04 -0.64
CA HIS A 23 -5.95 -9.22 -1.49
C HIS A 23 -4.80 -10.11 -1.04
N GLY A 24 -3.89 -9.60 -0.20
CA GLY A 24 -2.87 -10.39 0.48
C GLY A 24 -1.96 -11.12 -0.51
N LYS A 25 -0.92 -10.43 -0.94
CA LYS A 25 0.16 -10.93 -1.81
C LYS A 25 -0.29 -11.35 -3.21
N HIS A 26 0.11 -10.51 -4.16
CA HIS A 26 0.24 -10.86 -5.57
C HIS A 26 1.54 -11.65 -5.80
N LYS A 27 1.61 -12.84 -5.20
CA LYS A 27 2.79 -13.72 -5.32
C LYS A 27 2.81 -14.25 -6.75
N SER A 28 3.78 -13.78 -7.54
CA SER A 28 4.08 -14.16 -8.94
C SER A 28 3.10 -13.69 -10.03
N LEU A 29 2.94 -12.38 -10.21
CA LEU A 29 2.78 -11.94 -11.59
C LEU A 29 4.16 -11.63 -12.16
N GLU A 30 4.44 -12.25 -13.31
CA GLU A 30 5.54 -11.80 -14.17
C GLU A 30 5.41 -10.29 -14.37
N PRO A 31 6.51 -9.53 -14.51
CA PRO A 31 6.49 -8.08 -14.68
C PRO A 31 5.44 -7.62 -15.71
N LEU A 32 5.25 -8.39 -16.77
CA LEU A 32 4.28 -8.14 -17.84
C LEU A 32 2.83 -8.05 -17.33
N ASP A 33 2.41 -8.88 -16.37
CA ASP A 33 1.03 -8.86 -15.90
C ASP A 33 0.78 -7.72 -14.90
N TYR A 34 1.80 -7.28 -14.15
CA TYR A 34 1.72 -6.05 -13.34
C TYR A 34 1.57 -4.80 -14.22
N TYR A 35 2.34 -4.71 -15.31
CA TYR A 35 2.19 -3.61 -16.27
C TYR A 35 0.82 -3.66 -16.95
N LYS A 36 0.33 -4.85 -17.30
CA LYS A 36 -1.01 -5.04 -17.87
C LYS A 36 -2.09 -4.60 -16.90
N PHE A 37 -2.02 -5.00 -15.63
CA PHE A 37 -2.91 -4.54 -14.57
C PHE A 37 -2.88 -3.02 -14.42
N THR A 38 -1.68 -2.42 -14.38
CA THR A 38 -1.51 -0.96 -14.30
C THR A 38 -2.14 -0.26 -15.50
N ILE A 39 -1.95 -0.78 -16.72
CA ILE A 39 -2.57 -0.25 -17.94
C ILE A 39 -4.10 -0.36 -17.86
N GLU A 40 -4.63 -1.48 -17.41
CA GLU A 40 -6.06 -1.72 -17.29
C GLU A 40 -6.72 -0.79 -16.27
N VAL A 41 -6.12 -0.63 -15.10
CA VAL A 41 -6.62 0.24 -14.04
C VAL A 41 -6.43 1.72 -14.40
N CYS A 42 -5.23 2.13 -14.80
CA CYS A 42 -4.88 3.53 -15.01
C CYS A 42 -5.36 4.08 -16.35
N LEU A 43 -5.33 3.29 -17.43
CA LEU A 43 -5.63 3.77 -18.78
C LEU A 43 -7.02 3.36 -19.27
N LYS A 44 -7.49 2.15 -18.92
CA LYS A 44 -8.82 1.67 -19.33
C LYS A 44 -9.91 1.95 -18.29
N GLY A 45 -9.54 2.47 -17.13
CA GLY A 45 -10.48 2.82 -16.07
C GLY A 45 -11.14 1.60 -15.43
N LEU A 46 -10.57 0.41 -15.58
CA LEU A 46 -11.01 -0.78 -14.86
C LEU A 46 -10.79 -0.58 -13.37
N ARG A 47 -11.59 -1.27 -12.55
CA ARG A 47 -11.45 -1.23 -11.09
C ARG A 47 -11.13 -2.61 -10.58
N PRO A 48 -10.20 -2.72 -9.61
CA PRO A 48 -9.88 -4.01 -9.05
C PRO A 48 -11.11 -4.66 -8.42
N HIS A 49 -11.26 -5.97 -8.62
CA HIS A 49 -12.36 -6.75 -8.07
C HIS A 49 -12.31 -6.74 -6.53
N ILE A 50 -13.47 -6.70 -5.87
CA ILE A 50 -13.58 -6.78 -4.41
C ILE A 50 -14.45 -7.98 -4.08
N SER A 51 -13.94 -8.89 -3.26
CA SER A 51 -14.70 -10.06 -2.79
C SER A 51 -15.91 -9.62 -1.97
N GLU A 52 -17.05 -10.29 -2.14
CA GLU A 52 -18.29 -10.04 -1.39
C GLU A 52 -18.11 -10.21 0.13
N ASN A 53 -17.11 -10.97 0.56
CA ASN A 53 -16.76 -11.17 1.98
C ASN A 53 -15.96 -10.01 2.58
N THR A 54 -15.64 -8.97 1.81
CA THR A 54 -14.91 -7.80 2.31
C THR A 54 -15.80 -6.96 3.21
N ALA A 55 -15.29 -6.59 4.38
CA ALA A 55 -15.98 -5.67 5.30
C ALA A 55 -16.47 -4.42 4.55
N ARG A 56 -17.78 -4.16 4.63
CA ARG A 56 -18.45 -3.12 3.83
C ARG A 56 -17.84 -1.74 4.02
N CYS A 57 -17.52 -1.38 5.26
CA CYS A 57 -16.89 -0.10 5.58
C CYS A 57 -15.52 0.08 4.89
N TYR A 58 -14.71 -0.98 4.82
CA TYR A 58 -13.42 -0.97 4.14
C TYR A 58 -13.59 -0.90 2.63
N ALA A 59 -14.50 -1.71 2.07
CA ALA A 59 -14.82 -1.69 0.65
C ALA A 59 -15.34 -0.32 0.19
N ASP A 60 -16.21 0.31 0.98
CA ASP A 60 -16.77 1.62 0.67
C ASP A 60 -15.72 2.73 0.76
N LEU A 61 -14.85 2.73 1.76
CA LEU A 61 -13.73 3.68 1.84
C LEU A 61 -12.76 3.52 0.67
N MET A 62 -12.34 2.28 0.38
CA MET A 62 -11.47 1.96 -0.75
C MET A 62 -12.08 2.43 -2.08
N LYS A 63 -13.40 2.24 -2.27
CA LYS A 63 -14.15 2.74 -3.43
C LYS A 63 -14.15 4.25 -3.55
N LYS A 64 -14.30 4.96 -2.43
CA LYS A 64 -14.21 6.42 -2.39
C LYS A 64 -12.80 6.90 -2.74
N CYS A 65 -11.76 6.26 -2.22
CA CYS A 65 -10.37 6.62 -2.49
C CYS A 65 -10.01 6.56 -3.99
N TRP A 66 -10.47 5.53 -4.72
CA TRP A 66 -10.16 5.38 -6.15
C TRP A 66 -11.27 5.86 -7.10
N HIS A 67 -12.12 6.78 -6.64
CA HIS A 67 -13.20 7.34 -7.44
C HIS A 67 -12.68 7.97 -8.74
N LYS A 68 -13.42 7.84 -9.85
CA LYS A 68 -13.00 8.33 -11.18
C LYS A 68 -12.77 9.85 -11.16
N GLU A 69 -13.76 10.58 -10.66
CA GLU A 69 -13.72 12.02 -10.38
C GLU A 69 -12.84 12.31 -9.13
N PRO A 70 -11.73 13.06 -9.26
CA PRO A 70 -10.81 13.38 -8.17
C PRO A 70 -11.45 14.11 -6.97
N GLU A 71 -12.42 14.97 -7.23
CA GLU A 71 -13.15 15.79 -6.26
C GLU A 71 -14.11 14.99 -5.37
N LYS A 72 -14.46 13.77 -5.78
CA LYS A 72 -15.29 12.85 -4.98
C LYS A 72 -14.47 11.96 -4.06
N ARG A 73 -13.13 12.07 -4.12
CA ARG A 73 -12.22 11.33 -3.25
C ARG A 73 -12.12 12.06 -1.91
N PRO A 74 -12.03 11.33 -0.79
CA PRO A 74 -11.83 11.94 0.52
C PRO A 74 -10.46 12.61 0.59
N THR A 75 -10.31 13.54 1.51
CA THR A 75 -9.03 14.10 1.93
C THR A 75 -8.31 13.14 2.87
N ALA A 76 -6.99 13.33 3.04
CA ALA A 76 -6.22 12.53 3.99
C ALA A 76 -6.74 12.70 5.43
N ALA A 77 -7.20 13.90 5.79
CA ALA A 77 -7.80 14.17 7.10
C ALA A 77 -9.08 13.35 7.32
N GLU A 78 -10.01 13.35 6.36
CA GLU A 78 -11.24 12.54 6.45
C GLU A 78 -10.93 11.04 6.56
N ILE A 79 -9.90 10.53 5.87
CA ILE A 79 -9.46 9.15 6.01
C ILE A 79 -8.95 8.88 7.43
N CYS A 80 -8.13 9.78 7.99
CA CYS A 80 -7.65 9.67 9.36
C CYS A 80 -8.79 9.68 10.38
N ASP A 81 -9.80 10.52 10.19
CA ASP A 81 -10.98 10.58 11.05
C ASP A 81 -11.76 9.25 10.98
N ILE A 82 -11.98 8.71 9.78
CA ILE A 82 -12.64 7.40 9.59
C ILE A 82 -11.87 6.27 10.29
N PHE A 83 -10.54 6.24 10.15
CA PHE A 83 -9.74 5.23 10.86
C PHE A 83 -9.76 5.40 12.37
N THR A 84 -9.80 6.64 12.85
CA THR A 84 -9.93 6.96 14.28
C THR A 84 -11.29 6.52 14.81
N GLU A 85 -12.37 6.74 14.07
CA GLU A 85 -13.71 6.23 14.40
C GLU A 85 -13.76 4.70 14.42
N TRP A 86 -13.10 4.03 13.48
CA TRP A 86 -13.00 2.56 13.47
C TRP A 86 -12.24 2.04 14.69
N GLN A 87 -11.25 2.79 15.19
CA GLN A 87 -10.50 2.44 16.40
C GLN A 87 -11.26 2.72 17.69
N ASN A 88 -12.09 3.77 17.72
CA ASN A 88 -12.72 4.29 18.93
C ASN A 88 -14.17 3.84 19.16
N ASN A 89 -14.85 3.22 18.19
CA ASN A 89 -16.23 2.73 18.39
C ASN A 89 -16.27 1.63 19.48
N ASP A 90 -16.94 1.96 20.59
CA ASP A 90 -16.88 1.27 21.89
C ASP A 90 -17.95 0.15 22.06
N ALA A 91 -17.63 -0.80 22.94
CA ALA A 91 -18.39 -1.88 23.60
C ALA A 91 -19.52 -2.68 22.89
N ASP A 92 -20.51 -2.10 22.21
CA ASP A 92 -21.68 -2.85 21.71
C ASP A 92 -21.54 -3.24 20.22
N ALA A 93 -20.86 -2.40 19.43
CA ALA A 93 -20.34 -2.76 18.11
C ALA A 93 -19.16 -3.75 18.20
N LYS A 94 -18.62 -3.93 19.41
CA LYS A 94 -17.48 -4.79 19.73
C LYS A 94 -17.79 -6.28 19.60
N TYR A 95 -19.04 -6.69 19.40
CA TYR A 95 -19.41 -8.09 19.14
C TYR A 95 -19.80 -8.34 17.67
N PHE A 96 -20.44 -7.38 16.99
CA PHE A 96 -20.83 -7.53 15.58
C PHE A 96 -19.73 -7.08 14.59
N ILE A 97 -19.06 -5.96 14.87
CA ILE A 97 -17.97 -5.44 14.03
C ILE A 97 -16.67 -6.18 14.35
N GLN A 98 -16.44 -6.62 15.60
CA GLN A 98 -15.24 -7.39 15.90
C GLN A 98 -15.21 -8.75 15.23
N ASP A 99 -16.29 -9.53 15.15
CA ASP A 99 -16.12 -10.88 14.57
C ASP A 99 -15.90 -10.81 13.06
N GLU A 100 -16.67 -10.04 12.28
CA GLU A 100 -16.42 -9.95 10.84
C GLU A 100 -15.18 -9.11 10.50
N MET A 101 -15.01 -7.91 11.09
CA MET A 101 -13.81 -7.11 10.79
C MET A 101 -12.57 -7.67 11.47
N LYS A 102 -12.58 -8.18 12.71
CA LYS A 102 -11.38 -8.87 13.22
C LYS A 102 -11.17 -10.16 12.49
N PHE A 103 -12.17 -10.94 12.06
CA PHE A 103 -11.89 -12.17 11.30
C PHE A 103 -11.34 -11.84 9.92
N GLU A 104 -11.83 -10.80 9.23
CA GLU A 104 -11.25 -10.36 7.96
C GLU A 104 -9.90 -9.66 8.14
N ILE A 105 -9.72 -8.79 9.15
CA ILE A 105 -8.42 -8.20 9.50
C ILE A 105 -7.46 -9.29 9.99
N PHE A 106 -7.90 -10.28 10.76
CA PHE A 106 -7.12 -11.43 11.22
C PHE A 106 -6.85 -12.40 10.07
N LYS A 107 -7.75 -12.57 9.10
CA LYS A 107 -7.51 -13.29 7.84
C LYS A 107 -6.54 -12.52 6.98
N ILE A 108 -6.62 -11.20 6.91
CA ILE A 108 -5.67 -10.31 6.21
C ILE A 108 -4.32 -10.47 6.92
N TYR A 109 -4.21 -10.28 8.24
CA TYR A 109 -3.01 -10.51 9.04
C TYR A 109 -2.50 -11.97 8.98
N LYS A 110 -3.37 -12.99 8.89
CA LYS A 110 -2.98 -14.41 8.73
C LYS A 110 -2.60 -14.77 7.29
N LYS A 111 -3.25 -14.20 6.26
CA LYS A 111 -2.94 -14.36 4.83
C LYS A 111 -1.66 -13.61 4.50
N MET A 112 -1.51 -12.41 5.04
CA MET A 112 -0.26 -11.69 5.21
C MET A 112 0.61 -12.41 6.26
N GLN A 113 0.81 -13.74 6.14
CA GLN A 113 1.89 -14.42 6.86
C GLN A 113 3.12 -13.54 6.75
N PHE A 114 3.45 -12.87 7.86
CA PHE A 114 4.37 -11.75 7.95
C PHE A 114 5.63 -12.07 7.16
N ASN A 115 5.81 -11.37 6.03
CA ASN A 115 7.07 -11.28 5.26
C ASN A 115 7.02 -10.26 4.10
N ASP A 116 5.89 -9.59 3.81
CA ASP A 116 5.79 -8.69 2.63
C ASP A 116 5.80 -7.19 2.90
N ILE A 117 5.43 -6.77 4.11
CA ILE A 117 5.56 -5.38 4.55
C ILE A 117 6.61 -5.37 5.64
N GLU A 118 7.77 -4.82 5.30
CA GLU A 118 8.90 -4.71 6.21
C GLU A 118 9.04 -3.26 6.68
N TRP A 119 9.09 -3.07 7.99
CA TRP A 119 9.51 -1.79 8.55
C TRP A 119 11.02 -1.67 8.39
N ILE A 120 11.47 -0.73 7.58
CA ILE A 120 12.89 -0.47 7.34
C ILE A 120 13.35 0.67 8.26
N PRO A 121 14.24 0.42 9.22
CA PRO A 121 14.81 1.49 10.04
C PRO A 121 15.56 2.49 9.16
N PHE A 122 15.45 3.80 9.44
CA PHE A 122 16.08 4.85 8.62
C PHE A 122 17.60 4.68 8.46
N ASN A 123 18.30 4.21 9.51
CA ASN A 123 19.74 3.94 9.46
C ASN A 123 20.14 2.75 8.56
N ARG A 124 19.17 2.01 8.03
CA ARG A 124 19.38 0.96 7.02
C ARG A 124 19.24 1.50 5.58
N LEU A 125 19.00 2.79 5.42
CA LEU A 125 18.92 3.48 4.13
C LEU A 125 20.20 4.31 3.90
N SER A 126 20.75 4.20 2.70
CA SER A 126 21.94 4.95 2.27
C SER A 126 21.73 5.53 0.87
N ASN A 127 22.63 6.44 0.44
CA ASN A 127 22.61 7.04 -0.89
C ASN A 127 21.22 7.59 -1.28
N ILE A 128 20.63 8.36 -0.38
CA ILE A 128 19.30 8.96 -0.56
C ILE A 128 19.46 10.15 -1.50
N VAL A 129 18.92 10.04 -2.71
CA VAL A 129 18.98 11.07 -3.76
C VAL A 129 17.58 11.44 -4.22
N THR A 130 17.29 12.74 -4.34
CA THR A 130 15.99 13.20 -4.86
C THR A 130 15.86 12.85 -6.34
N ILE A 131 14.77 12.19 -6.71
CA ILE A 131 14.46 11.83 -8.11
C ILE A 131 13.23 12.57 -8.65
N GLY A 132 12.46 13.21 -7.77
CA GLY A 132 11.33 14.04 -8.17
C GLY A 132 10.85 14.90 -7.02
N LYS A 133 10.48 16.14 -7.32
CA LYS A 133 9.86 17.05 -6.36
C LYS A 133 8.52 17.50 -6.92
N GLY A 134 7.45 17.17 -6.21
CA GLY A 134 6.13 17.73 -6.45
C GLY A 134 5.81 18.80 -5.42
N ASP A 135 4.63 19.40 -5.55
CA ASP A 135 4.17 20.46 -4.65
C ASP A 135 3.98 19.97 -3.20
N PHE A 136 3.80 18.66 -2.99
CA PHE A 136 3.39 18.08 -1.70
C PHE A 136 4.32 16.97 -1.18
N SER A 137 5.23 16.48 -2.02
CA SER A 137 6.13 15.40 -1.65
C SER A 137 7.43 15.48 -2.44
N THR A 138 8.49 14.97 -1.83
CA THR A 138 9.73 14.69 -2.52
C THR A 138 9.89 13.18 -2.60
N VAL A 139 10.14 12.69 -3.81
CA VAL A 139 10.45 11.29 -4.07
C VAL A 139 11.96 11.15 -4.11
N TYR A 140 12.49 10.20 -3.36
CA TYR A 140 13.90 9.88 -3.30
C TYR A 140 14.13 8.46 -3.80
N ARG A 141 15.25 8.23 -4.44
CA ARG A 141 15.84 6.91 -4.61
C ARG A 141 16.80 6.68 -3.45
N ALA A 142 16.73 5.53 -2.80
CA ALA A 142 17.65 5.13 -1.74
C ALA A 142 18.12 3.69 -1.95
N ILE A 143 19.20 3.34 -1.27
CA ILE A 143 19.74 1.99 -1.19
C ILE A 143 19.41 1.44 0.20
N TRP A 144 18.58 0.41 0.26
CA TRP A 144 18.31 -0.36 1.48
C TRP A 144 19.39 -1.43 1.65
N LEU A 145 20.21 -1.27 2.69
CA LEU A 145 21.47 -2.00 2.88
C LEU A 145 21.31 -3.52 3.01
N ASP A 146 20.22 -3.99 3.63
CA ASP A 146 20.00 -5.40 3.99
C ASP A 146 18.71 -5.97 3.37
N GLY A 147 18.38 -5.56 2.13
CA GLY A 147 17.15 -5.97 1.44
C GLY A 147 16.91 -7.49 1.42
N GLU A 148 15.63 -7.91 1.32
CA GLU A 148 15.17 -9.29 1.61
C GLU A 148 16.20 -10.40 1.32
N HIS A 149 16.71 -10.98 2.42
CA HIS A 149 17.22 -12.34 2.59
C HIS A 149 17.38 -13.21 1.32
N GLY A 150 18.28 -12.83 0.42
CA GLY A 150 18.89 -13.74 -0.54
C GLY A 150 19.98 -14.55 0.15
N LYS A 151 19.61 -15.61 0.88
CA LYS A 151 20.60 -16.60 1.35
C LYS A 151 21.03 -17.41 0.14
N GLN A 152 22.13 -17.05 -0.51
CA GLN A 152 22.86 -17.98 -1.37
C GLN A 152 23.93 -18.66 -0.52
N ILE A 153 23.89 -19.99 -0.47
CA ILE A 153 25.01 -20.80 0.00
C ILE A 153 25.90 -21.01 -1.21
N VAL A 154 27.08 -20.40 -1.19
CA VAL A 154 28.16 -20.68 -2.14
C VAL A 154 29.29 -21.25 -1.32
N ASP A 155 29.69 -22.48 -1.60
CA ASP A 155 30.82 -23.16 -0.97
C ASP A 155 30.81 -23.13 0.58
N ASP A 156 29.68 -23.46 1.21
CA ASP A 156 29.46 -23.48 2.67
C ASP A 156 29.55 -22.11 3.38
N TYR A 157 29.63 -21.00 2.65
CA TYR A 157 29.52 -19.64 3.18
C TYR A 157 28.15 -19.01 2.87
N ILE A 158 27.60 -18.26 3.84
CA ILE A 158 26.42 -17.42 3.63
C ILE A 158 26.89 -16.14 2.94
N VAL A 159 26.55 -15.98 1.66
CA VAL A 159 26.75 -14.73 0.93
C VAL A 159 25.46 -13.93 1.00
N HIS A 160 25.52 -12.72 1.58
CA HIS A 160 24.42 -11.76 1.54
C HIS A 160 24.45 -11.02 0.18
N GLU A 161 23.55 -11.34 -0.75
CA GLU A 161 23.25 -10.43 -1.87
C GLU A 161 22.42 -9.27 -1.32
N SER A 162 23.09 -8.17 -0.95
CA SER A 162 23.43 -7.00 -1.75
C SER A 162 22.23 -6.06 -1.88
N SER A 163 22.35 -4.95 -1.18
CA SER A 163 21.41 -3.85 -1.03
C SER A 163 20.38 -3.66 -2.16
N LYS A 164 19.11 -3.41 -1.83
CA LYS A 164 18.03 -3.16 -2.79
C LYS A 164 17.83 -1.66 -3.04
N ILE A 165 17.53 -1.29 -4.29
CA ILE A 165 17.09 0.08 -4.61
C ILE A 165 15.62 0.21 -4.22
N VAL A 166 15.31 1.24 -3.44
CA VAL A 166 13.95 1.55 -3.00
C VAL A 166 13.59 2.99 -3.35
N ALA A 167 12.29 3.24 -3.52
CA ALA A 167 11.75 4.60 -3.64
C ALA A 167 11.19 5.03 -2.28
N LEU A 168 11.59 6.21 -1.80
CA LEU A 168 11.05 6.84 -0.60
C LEU A 168 10.16 8.01 -1.03
N LYS A 169 9.02 8.18 -0.38
CA LYS A 169 8.15 9.33 -0.57
C LYS A 169 7.92 10.00 0.78
N THR A 170 8.30 11.28 0.88
CA THR A 170 8.05 12.06 2.08
C THR A 170 6.71 12.77 1.95
N PHE A 171 5.86 12.69 2.98
CA PHE A 171 4.65 13.48 3.07
C PHE A 171 4.96 14.75 3.88
N THR A 172 4.78 15.91 3.27
CA THR A 172 4.74 17.19 3.98
C THR A 172 3.29 17.42 4.38
N LEU A 173 3.01 17.40 5.68
CA LEU A 173 1.70 17.71 6.27
C LEU A 173 1.32 19.17 6.00
#